data_AF-A0A1C8V841-F1
#
_entry.id   AF-A0A1C8V841-F1
#
_cell.length_a   1.000
_cell.length_b   1.000
_cell.length_c   1.000
_cell.angle_alpha   90.00
_cell.angle_beta   90.00
_cell.angle_gamma   90.00
#
_symmetry.space_group_name_H-M   'P 1'
#
loop_
_entity.id
_entity.type
_entity.pdbx_description
1 polymer ?
#
loop_
_entity_poly.entity_id
_entity_poly.type
_entity_poly.pdbx_seq_one_letter_code
_entity_poly.pdbx_strand_id
1 'polypeptide(L)'
;MGHCFMKLNNQDKARLAFERALDLDPKCVGALVGLAILKLNKQHPDSIRNGVQMLSKAYTIDSSNPMVLNHLANHFFFKKDYNKVQHLALHAFHNTENEAMRAESCYQLARAFHVQDDFDQAFQYYYQATQFAPVAFV
;
A
#
# COMPACT_ATOMS: atom_id res chain seq x y z
N MET A 1 14.09 -3.42 12.04
CA MET A 1 15.29 -3.66 11.21
C MET A 1 15.00 -3.64 9.71
N GLY A 2 14.08 -4.46 9.16
CA GLY A 2 13.79 -4.47 7.72
C GLY A 2 13.38 -3.11 7.13
N HIS A 3 12.43 -2.42 7.76
CA HIS A 3 12.02 -1.06 7.35
C HIS A 3 13.13 -0.01 7.47
N CYS A 4 14.04 -0.16 8.45
CA CYS A 4 15.18 0.74 8.60
C CYS A 4 16.15 0.59 7.42
N PHE A 5 16.43 -0.66 6.99
CA PHE A 5 17.26 -0.91 5.81
C PHE A 5 16.63 -0.39 4.52
N MET A 6 15.29 -0.44 4.39
CA MET A 6 14.59 0.20 3.27
C MET A 6 14.80 1.72 3.27
N LYS A 7 14.71 2.38 4.43
CA LYS A 7 14.96 3.83 4.56
C LYS A 7 16.43 4.20 4.30
N LEU A 8 17.37 3.29 4.59
CA LEU A 8 18.80 3.43 4.29
C LEU A 8 19.16 3.02 2.85
N ASN A 9 18.17 2.80 1.98
CA ASN A 9 18.32 2.34 0.59
C ASN A 9 19.11 1.03 0.42
N ASN A 10 19.22 0.21 1.48
CA ASN A 10 19.89 -1.07 1.45
C ASN A 10 18.88 -2.21 1.23
N GLN A 11 18.47 -2.37 -0.03
CA GLN A 11 17.41 -3.30 -0.41
C GLN A 11 17.80 -4.77 -0.18
N ASP A 12 19.07 -5.13 -0.35
CA ASP A 12 19.54 -6.52 -0.17
C ASP A 12 19.48 -6.95 1.29
N LYS A 13 19.92 -6.10 2.23
CA LYS A 13 19.80 -6.39 3.66
C LYS A 13 18.35 -6.35 4.13
N ALA A 14 17.52 -5.45 3.57
CA ALA A 14 16.09 -5.43 3.86
C ALA A 14 15.43 -6.75 3.45
N ARG A 15 15.74 -7.26 2.25
CA ARG A 15 15.24 -8.56 1.77
C ARG A 15 15.61 -9.70 2.72
N LEU A 16 16.88 -9.84 3.07
CA LEU A 16 17.35 -10.90 3.98
C LEU A 16 16.67 -10.81 5.36
N ALA A 17 16.47 -9.60 5.87
CA ALA A 17 15.78 -9.40 7.15
C ALA A 17 14.30 -9.83 7.10
N PHE A 18 13.60 -9.52 6.00
CA PHE A 18 12.21 -9.95 5.84
C PHE A 18 12.08 -11.44 5.54
N GLU A 19 12.99 -12.03 4.76
CA GLU A 19 13.04 -13.49 4.54
C GLU A 19 13.25 -14.22 5.86
N ARG A 20 14.20 -13.76 6.69
CA ARG A 20 14.42 -14.33 8.01
C ARG A 20 13.20 -14.21 8.92
N ALA A 21 12.43 -13.12 8.81
CA ALA A 21 11.19 -12.97 9.56
C ALA A 21 10.12 -13.98 9.12
N LEU A 22 10.04 -14.29 7.83
CA LEU A 22 9.13 -15.32 7.30
C LEU A 22 9.57 -16.75 7.63
N ASP A 23 10.87 -17.01 7.73
CA ASP A 23 11.37 -18.31 8.19
C ASP A 23 10.96 -18.59 9.65
N LEU A 24 10.88 -17.55 10.48
CA LEU A 24 10.48 -17.63 11.87
C LEU A 24 8.95 -17.65 12.01
N ASP A 25 8.25 -16.79 11.28
CA ASP A 25 6.80 -16.72 11.22
C ASP A 25 6.32 -16.60 9.77
N PRO A 26 5.91 -17.71 9.14
CA PRO A 26 5.42 -17.72 7.77
C PRO A 26 4.16 -16.87 7.55
N LYS A 27 3.45 -16.48 8.63
CA LYS A 27 2.23 -15.67 8.57
C LYS A 27 2.48 -14.20 8.91
N CYS A 28 3.73 -13.76 9.03
CA CYS A 28 4.06 -12.38 9.33
C CYS A 28 3.66 -11.45 8.17
N VAL A 29 2.53 -10.77 8.32
CA VAL A 29 1.97 -9.82 7.31
C VAL A 29 2.96 -8.71 6.98
N GLY A 30 3.62 -8.12 7.99
CA GLY A 30 4.59 -7.04 7.78
C GLY A 30 5.80 -7.47 6.93
N ALA A 31 6.28 -8.70 7.10
CA ALA A 31 7.39 -9.23 6.31
C ALA A 31 6.95 -9.57 4.87
N LEU A 32 5.75 -10.13 4.68
CA LEU A 32 5.16 -10.35 3.37
C LEU A 32 5.01 -9.04 2.58
N VAL A 33 4.49 -8.00 3.23
CA VAL A 33 4.31 -6.67 2.63
C VAL A 33 5.66 -6.03 2.31
N GLY A 34 6.63 -6.09 3.23
CA GLY A 34 7.98 -5.57 3.00
C GLY A 34 8.65 -6.17 1.77
N LEU A 35 8.57 -7.50 1.60
CA LEU A 35 9.09 -8.18 0.40
C LEU A 35 8.28 -7.84 -0.85
N ALA A 36 6.95 -7.72 -0.73
CA ALA A 36 6.11 -7.33 -1.85
C ALA A 36 6.48 -5.94 -2.39
N ILE A 37 6.68 -4.95 -1.51
CA ILE A 37 7.11 -3.59 -1.87
C ILE A 37 8.47 -3.63 -2.57
N LEU A 38 9.44 -4.39 -2.04
CA LEU A 38 10.75 -4.54 -2.68
C LEU A 38 10.63 -5.11 -4.11
N LYS A 39 9.70 -6.03 -4.35
CA LYS A 39 9.44 -6.58 -5.69
C LYS A 39 8.70 -5.57 -6.60
N LEU A 40 7.72 -4.84 -6.07
CA LEU A 40 7.00 -3.80 -6.80
C LEU A 40 7.93 -2.66 -7.25
N ASN A 41 8.88 -2.27 -6.39
CA ASN A 41 9.86 -1.21 -6.69
C ASN A 41 10.82 -1.57 -7.82
N LYS A 42 11.00 -2.86 -8.15
CA LYS A 42 11.83 -3.27 -9.30
C LYS A 42 11.18 -3.00 -10.65
N GLN A 43 9.90 -2.63 -10.70
CA GLN A 43 9.11 -2.27 -11.90
C GLN A 43 9.13 -3.31 -13.05
N HIS A 44 9.65 -4.51 -12.83
CA HIS A 44 9.62 -5.59 -13.81
C HIS A 44 8.26 -6.30 -13.77
N PRO A 45 7.61 -6.61 -14.91
CA PRO A 45 6.27 -7.23 -14.95
C PRO A 45 6.14 -8.49 -14.07
N ASP A 46 7.12 -9.40 -14.16
CA ASP A 46 7.13 -10.61 -13.32
C ASP A 46 7.31 -10.31 -11.83
N SER A 47 8.11 -9.29 -11.49
CA SER A 47 8.31 -8.89 -10.11
C SER A 47 7.05 -8.24 -9.55
N ILE A 48 6.33 -7.46 -10.35
CA ILE A 48 5.03 -6.88 -9.97
C ILE A 48 4.01 -7.99 -9.71
N ARG A 49 3.91 -8.98 -10.62
CA ARG A 49 3.00 -10.12 -10.44
C ARG A 49 3.29 -10.88 -9.15
N ASN A 50 4.56 -11.16 -8.86
CA ASN A 50 4.97 -11.81 -7.62
C ASN A 50 4.68 -10.95 -6.39
N GLY A 51 4.95 -9.65 -6.45
CA GLY A 51 4.65 -8.71 -5.35
C GLY A 51 3.16 -8.67 -5.04
N VAL A 52 2.30 -8.62 -6.07
CA VAL A 52 0.84 -8.66 -5.89
C VAL A 52 0.39 -10.00 -5.31
N GLN A 53 0.94 -11.13 -5.73
CA GLN A 53 0.63 -12.43 -5.13
C GLN A 53 0.98 -12.47 -3.63
N MET A 54 2.10 -11.86 -3.24
CA MET A 54 2.48 -11.73 -1.83
C MET A 54 1.51 -10.83 -1.05
N LEU A 55 1.06 -9.72 -1.64
CA LEU A 55 0.02 -8.87 -1.06
C LEU A 55 -1.33 -9.60 -0.94
N SER A 56 -1.72 -10.41 -1.93
CA SER A 56 -2.93 -11.22 -1.86
C SER A 56 -2.84 -12.25 -0.73
N LYS A 57 -1.69 -12.90 -0.54
CA LYS A 57 -1.46 -13.79 0.62
C LYS A 57 -1.55 -13.03 1.94
N ALA A 58 -0.92 -11.86 2.02
CA ALA A 58 -1.00 -10.99 3.20
C ALA A 58 -2.46 -10.61 3.51
N TYR A 59 -3.26 -10.29 2.48
CA TYR A 59 -4.68 -9.99 2.61
C TYR A 59 -5.51 -11.18 3.11
N THR A 60 -5.20 -12.41 2.68
CA THR A 60 -5.90 -13.61 3.20
C THR A 60 -5.59 -13.89 4.67
N ILE A 61 -4.46 -13.40 5.20
CA ILE A 61 -4.08 -13.56 6.61
C ILE A 61 -4.71 -12.43 7.43
N ASP A 62 -4.57 -11.19 6.97
CA ASP A 62 -5.13 -10.00 7.60
C ASP A 62 -5.76 -9.10 6.53
N SER A 63 -7.09 -9.20 6.42
CA SER A 63 -7.89 -8.41 5.48
C SER A 63 -8.14 -6.98 5.96
N SER A 64 -7.81 -6.68 7.21
CA SER A 64 -8.01 -5.36 7.83
C SER A 64 -6.79 -4.45 7.71
N ASN A 65 -5.65 -5.00 7.30
CA ASN A 65 -4.38 -4.30 7.26
C ASN A 65 -4.39 -3.12 6.26
N PRO A 66 -4.28 -1.86 6.72
CA PRO A 66 -4.38 -0.69 5.85
C PRO A 66 -3.23 -0.62 4.83
N MET A 67 -2.04 -1.13 5.16
CA MET A 67 -0.89 -1.12 4.25
C MET A 67 -1.12 -2.07 3.07
N VAL A 68 -1.65 -3.27 3.33
CA VAL A 68 -2.00 -4.24 2.28
C VAL A 68 -3.10 -3.68 1.39
N LEU A 69 -4.15 -3.13 2.00
CA LEU A 69 -5.30 -2.55 1.29
C LEU A 69 -4.87 -1.40 0.37
N ASN A 70 -4.04 -0.46 0.85
CA ASN A 70 -3.55 0.66 0.05
C ASN A 70 -2.68 0.21 -1.13
N HIS A 71 -1.79 -0.76 -0.93
CA HIS A 71 -0.98 -1.29 -2.04
C HIS A 71 -1.82 -2.06 -3.07
N LEU A 72 -2.84 -2.81 -2.64
CA LEU A 72 -3.79 -3.46 -3.54
C LEU A 72 -4.65 -2.43 -4.29
N ALA A 73 -5.12 -1.39 -3.62
CA ALA A 73 -5.86 -0.28 -4.24
C ALA A 73 -5.02 0.38 -5.36
N ASN A 74 -3.75 0.70 -5.10
CA ASN A 74 -2.86 1.24 -6.13
C ASN A 74 -2.67 0.26 -7.31
N HIS A 75 -2.57 -1.05 -7.06
CA HIS A 75 -2.50 -2.04 -8.14
C HIS A 75 -3.79 -2.08 -8.99
N PHE A 76 -4.96 -2.05 -8.36
CA PHE A 76 -6.24 -2.03 -9.07
C PHE A 76 -6.47 -0.72 -9.84
N PHE A 77 -5.92 0.39 -9.35
CA PHE A 77 -5.93 1.67 -10.06
C PHE A 77 -5.24 1.54 -11.43
N PHE A 78 -4.05 0.94 -11.49
CA PHE A 78 -3.36 0.71 -12.77
C PHE A 78 -4.10 -0.28 -13.69
N LYS A 79 -4.86 -1.22 -13.11
CA LYS A 79 -5.77 -2.10 -13.87
C LYS A 79 -7.08 -1.42 -14.31
N LYS A 80 -7.30 -0.15 -13.95
CA LYS A 80 -8.52 0.62 -14.22
C LYS A 80 -9.78 0.07 -13.54
N ASP A 81 -9.63 -0.72 -12.48
CA ASP A 81 -10.76 -1.24 -11.70
C ASP A 81 -11.06 -0.29 -10.52
N TYR A 82 -11.60 0.89 -10.84
CA TYR A 82 -11.77 1.99 -9.89
C TYR A 82 -12.76 1.68 -8.75
N ASN A 83 -13.76 0.85 -8.99
CA ASN A 83 -14.72 0.43 -7.96
C ASN A 83 -14.01 -0.34 -6.83
N LYS A 84 -13.08 -1.24 -7.17
CA LYS A 84 -12.27 -1.93 -6.16
C LYS A 84 -11.30 -1.00 -5.45
N VAL A 85 -10.74 -0.01 -6.15
CA VAL A 85 -9.88 1.02 -5.52
C VAL A 85 -10.65 1.73 -4.42
N GLN A 86 -11.86 2.21 -4.72
CA GLN A 86 -12.69 2.92 -3.75
C GLN A 86 -13.02 2.04 -2.54
N HIS A 87 -13.48 0.81 -2.78
CA HIS A 87 -13.82 -0.11 -1.70
C HIS A 87 -12.62 -0.44 -0.78
N LEU A 88 -11.45 -0.75 -1.37
CA LEU A 88 -10.25 -1.09 -0.61
C LEU A 88 -9.69 0.12 0.15
N ALA A 89 -9.65 1.29 -0.48
CA ALA A 89 -9.13 2.51 0.13
C ALA A 89 -10.05 3.05 1.24
N LEU A 90 -11.38 3.00 1.07
CA LEU A 90 -12.32 3.32 2.15
C LEU A 90 -12.16 2.37 3.33
N HIS A 91 -12.03 1.07 3.06
CA HIS A 91 -11.80 0.08 4.12
C HIS A 91 -10.48 0.34 4.85
N ALA A 92 -9.41 0.69 4.14
CA ALA A 92 -8.13 1.08 4.75
C ALA A 92 -8.26 2.33 5.61
N PHE A 93 -9.00 3.34 5.14
CA PHE A 93 -9.22 4.61 5.81
C PHE A 93 -9.94 4.44 7.15
N HIS A 94 -10.99 3.62 7.20
CA HIS A 94 -11.76 3.37 8.41
C HIS A 94 -11.03 2.48 9.43
N ASN A 95 -10.20 1.53 8.95
CA ASN A 95 -9.50 0.58 9.82
C ASN A 95 -8.21 1.13 10.45
N THR A 96 -7.72 2.29 9.99
CA THR A 96 -6.47 2.88 10.50
C THR A 96 -6.72 4.18 11.24
N GLU A 97 -6.04 4.37 12.36
CA GLU A 97 -5.93 5.65 13.06
C GLU A 97 -4.68 6.44 12.65
N ASN A 98 -3.73 5.78 11.98
CA ASN A 98 -2.49 6.40 11.54
C ASN A 98 -2.75 7.41 10.42
N GLU A 99 -2.41 8.67 10.66
CA GLU A 99 -2.62 9.78 9.72
C GLU A 99 -1.90 9.57 8.38
N ALA A 100 -0.67 9.07 8.37
CA ALA A 100 0.05 8.81 7.12
C ALA A 100 -0.64 7.72 6.27
N MET A 101 -1.23 6.71 6.90
CA MET A 101 -2.01 5.69 6.18
C MET A 101 -3.37 6.25 5.72
N ARG A 102 -4.01 7.12 6.52
CA ARG A 102 -5.23 7.83 6.09
C ARG A 102 -4.97 8.74 4.90
N ALA A 103 -3.87 9.49 4.91
CA ALA A 103 -3.44 10.35 3.82
C ALA A 103 -3.29 9.57 2.51
N GLU A 104 -2.59 8.44 2.55
CA GLU A 104 -2.44 7.55 1.39
C GLU A 104 -3.79 7.01 0.91
N SER A 105 -4.67 6.60 1.82
CA SER A 105 -6.01 6.08 1.48
C SER A 105 -6.87 7.15 0.81
N CYS A 106 -6.90 8.37 1.36
CA CYS A 106 -7.58 9.54 0.78
C CYS A 106 -7.00 9.88 -0.60
N TYR A 107 -5.68 9.81 -0.76
CA TYR A 107 -5.02 10.05 -2.05
C TYR A 107 -5.46 9.04 -3.12
N GLN A 108 -5.55 7.74 -2.78
CA GLN A 108 -6.04 6.72 -3.72
C GLN A 108 -7.51 6.92 -4.09
N LEU A 109 -8.35 7.32 -3.12
CA LEU A 109 -9.76 7.68 -3.37
C LEU A 109 -9.87 8.87 -4.31
N ALA A 110 -9.13 9.94 -4.02
CA ALA A 110 -9.13 11.15 -4.83
C ALA A 110 -8.75 10.86 -6.28
N ARG A 111 -7.71 10.05 -6.51
CA ARG A 111 -7.31 9.60 -7.86
C ARG A 111 -8.40 8.81 -8.56
N ALA A 112 -9.09 7.93 -7.83
CA ALA A 112 -10.17 7.13 -8.42
C ALA A 112 -11.34 8.01 -8.87
N PHE A 113 -11.77 8.98 -8.06
CA PHE A 113 -12.82 9.94 -8.41
C PHE A 113 -12.39 10.91 -9.53
N HIS A 114 -11.13 11.37 -9.50
CA HIS A 114 -10.60 12.26 -10.53
C HIS A 114 -10.67 11.62 -11.92
N VAL A 115 -10.33 10.33 -12.04
CA VAL A 115 -10.40 9.62 -13.33
C VAL A 115 -11.84 9.30 -13.75
N GLN A 116 -12.79 9.37 -12.83
CA GLN A 116 -14.23 9.20 -13.09
C GLN A 116 -14.94 10.53 -13.40
N ASP A 117 -14.19 11.63 -13.57
CA ASP A 117 -14.69 13.00 -13.77
C ASP A 117 -15.52 13.56 -12.58
N ASP A 118 -15.48 12.92 -11.42
CA ASP A 118 -16.13 13.40 -10.19
C ASP A 118 -15.14 14.29 -9.41
N PHE A 119 -14.94 15.51 -9.92
CA PHE A 119 -13.95 16.45 -9.40
C PHE A 119 -14.31 16.99 -8.01
N ASP A 120 -15.59 17.06 -7.67
CA ASP A 120 -16.06 17.55 -6.38
C ASP A 120 -15.59 16.63 -5.25
N GLN A 121 -15.80 15.31 -5.39
CA GLN A 121 -15.31 14.33 -4.43
C GLN A 121 -13.78 14.22 -4.46
N ALA A 122 -13.18 14.24 -5.65
CA ALA A 122 -11.73 14.20 -5.78
C ALA A 122 -11.06 15.35 -5.01
N PHE A 123 -11.58 16.57 -5.12
CA PHE A 123 -11.06 17.75 -4.42
C PHE A 123 -11.12 17.57 -2.90
N GLN A 124 -12.25 17.11 -2.36
CA GLN A 124 -12.42 16.88 -0.93
C GLN A 124 -11.40 15.86 -0.40
N TYR A 125 -11.23 14.73 -1.10
CA TYR A 125 -10.28 13.69 -0.68
C TYR A 125 -8.82 14.11 -0.87
N TYR A 126 -8.48 14.88 -1.92
CA TYR A 126 -7.15 15.47 -2.04
C TYR A 126 -6.85 16.43 -0.89
N TYR A 127 -7.81 17.28 -0.54
CA TYR A 127 -7.67 18.21 0.57
C TYR A 127 -7.47 17.47 1.90
N GLN A 128 -8.29 16.45 2.18
CA GLN A 128 -8.11 15.59 3.35
C GLN A 128 -6.75 14.88 3.38
N ALA A 129 -6.27 14.39 2.23
CA ALA A 129 -4.95 13.76 2.14
C ALA A 129 -3.84 14.73 2.57
N THR A 130 -3.92 16.01 2.18
CA THR A 130 -2.95 17.03 2.61
C THR A 130 -3.05 17.40 4.09
N GLN A 131 -4.24 17.32 4.70
CA GLN A 131 -4.40 17.57 6.13
C GLN A 131 -3.80 16.46 6.99
N PHE A 132 -3.93 15.20 6.55
CA PHE A 132 -3.37 14.04 7.24
C PHE A 132 -1.89 13.78 6.93
N ALA A 133 -1.35 14.40 5.86
CA ALA A 133 0.03 14.19 5.46
C ALA A 133 0.99 14.82 6.50
N PRO A 134 1.94 14.05 7.05
CA PRO A 134 2.99 14.63 7.87
C PRO A 134 3.86 15.57 7.03
N VAL A 135 4.45 16.59 7.67
CA VAL A 135 5.26 17.67 7.04
C VAL A 135 6.38 17.14 6.11
N ALA A 136 6.79 15.87 6.26
CA ALA A 136 7.79 15.20 5.44
C ALA A 136 7.26 14.49 4.17
N PHE A 137 6.05 14.79 3.70
CA PHE A 137 5.46 14.20 2.49
C PHE A 137 5.86 14.92 1.18
N VAL A 138 6.87 15.80 1.22
CA VAL A 138 7.45 16.49 0.06
C VAL A 138 8.88 16.03 -0.15
#